data_AF-A0A951MJD2-F1
#
_entry.id   AF-A0A951MJD2-F1
#
_cell.length_a   1.000
_cell.length_b   1.000
_cell.length_c   1.000
_cell.angle_alpha   90.00
_cell.angle_beta   90.00
_cell.angle_gamma   90.00
#
_symmetry.space_group_name_H-M   'P 1'
#
loop_
_entity.id
_entity.type
_entity.pdbx_description
1 polymer ?
#
loop_
_entity_poly.entity_id
_entity_poly.type
_entity_poly.pdbx_seq_one_letter_code
_entity_poly.pdbx_strand_id
1 'polypeptide(L)'
;MFIEKWKDTAFGSDYGGDFQQFLEKIPCEKLTLTEIYKRCDLKKYFDQPELLDERTDNNVRLDNPDFEQFVHYEDAVIALTAIVAESELNGSADLTTAYGSKILTCDISKEELLTLKNALTDIHNNTEKFVLFEMLGDYKEDTLLDILEIIECIKESINKK
;
A
#
# COMPACT_ATOMS: atom_id res chain seq x y z
N MET A 1 -3.49 17.49 -2.07
CA MET A 1 -2.57 16.34 -2.27
C MET A 1 -3.43 15.13 -2.58
N PHE A 2 -3.03 14.24 -3.48
CA PHE A 2 -3.90 13.12 -3.86
C PHE A 2 -4.10 12.17 -2.67
N ILE A 3 -3.07 12.00 -1.84
CA ILE A 3 -3.14 11.17 -0.64
C ILE A 3 -4.19 11.62 0.40
N GLU A 4 -4.51 12.91 0.47
CA GLU A 4 -5.61 13.43 1.32
C GLU A 4 -6.97 12.94 0.82
N LYS A 5 -7.14 12.83 -0.50
CA LYS A 5 -8.35 12.27 -1.11
C LYS A 5 -8.45 10.77 -0.83
N TRP A 6 -7.36 10.04 -0.98
CA TRP A 6 -7.34 8.58 -0.85
C TRP A 6 -7.23 8.09 0.60
N LYS A 7 -7.21 8.98 1.60
CA LYS A 7 -6.88 8.63 2.99
C LYS A 7 -7.80 7.54 3.58
N ASP A 8 -9.08 7.55 3.23
CA ASP A 8 -10.04 6.58 3.75
C ASP A 8 -9.85 5.22 3.06
N THR A 9 -9.59 5.22 1.76
CA THR A 9 -9.23 4.02 0.98
C THR A 9 -7.90 3.42 1.42
N ALA A 10 -6.89 4.25 1.70
CA ALA A 10 -5.53 3.80 2.01
C ALA A 10 -5.30 3.49 3.50
N PHE A 11 -5.98 4.21 4.40
CA PHE A 11 -5.67 4.19 5.83
C PHE A 11 -6.92 4.14 6.72
N GLY A 12 -8.12 4.05 6.14
CA GLY A 12 -9.38 4.04 6.89
C GLY A 12 -9.69 2.71 7.59
N SER A 13 -9.06 1.62 7.15
CA SER A 13 -9.09 0.34 7.86
C SER A 13 -8.06 0.33 9.01
N ASP A 14 -8.35 -0.44 10.07
CA ASP A 14 -7.40 -0.62 11.18
C ASP A 14 -6.03 -1.11 10.66
N TYR A 15 -6.04 -2.05 9.70
CA TYR A 15 -4.81 -2.59 9.10
C TYR A 15 -4.07 -1.59 8.20
N GLY A 16 -4.79 -0.76 7.45
CA GLY A 16 -4.19 0.30 6.63
C GLY A 16 -3.53 1.37 7.51
N GLY A 17 -4.21 1.78 8.58
CA GLY A 17 -3.65 2.70 9.58
C GLY A 17 -2.44 2.11 10.32
N ASP A 18 -2.50 0.83 10.70
CA ASP A 18 -1.38 0.12 11.32
C ASP A 18 -0.16 0.04 10.39
N PHE A 19 -0.38 -0.26 9.10
CA PHE A 19 0.69 -0.31 8.12
C PHE A 19 1.31 1.08 7.87
N GLN A 20 0.48 2.13 7.82
CA GLN A 20 0.96 3.51 7.74
C GLN A 20 1.89 3.84 8.93
N GLN A 21 1.45 3.59 10.16
CA GLN A 21 2.26 3.82 11.36
C GLN A 21 3.56 3.01 11.35
N PHE A 22 3.52 1.79 10.84
CA PHE A 22 4.71 0.96 10.65
C PHE A 22 5.71 1.63 9.68
N LEU A 23 5.25 2.10 8.52
CA LEU A 23 6.11 2.79 7.55
C LEU A 23 6.73 4.06 8.15
N GLU A 24 5.94 4.83 8.91
CA GLU A 24 6.43 6.04 9.59
C GLU A 24 7.52 5.75 10.64
N LYS A 25 7.58 4.54 11.20
CA LYS A 25 8.59 4.15 12.20
C LYS A 25 9.91 3.68 11.58
N ILE A 26 9.97 3.47 10.27
CA ILE A 26 11.22 3.07 9.60
C ILE A 26 12.20 4.27 9.61
N PRO A 27 13.39 4.13 10.24
CA PRO A 27 14.34 5.22 10.39
C PRO A 27 15.20 5.37 9.12
N CYS A 28 14.58 5.81 8.03
CA CYS A 28 15.27 6.12 6.77
C CYS A 28 14.84 7.49 6.23
N GLU A 29 15.76 8.19 5.58
CA GLU A 29 15.47 9.47 4.93
C GLU A 29 14.62 9.27 3.66
N LYS A 30 14.91 8.21 2.90
CA LYS A 30 14.12 7.79 1.74
C LYS A 30 13.74 6.32 1.89
N LEU A 31 12.44 6.04 1.79
CA LEU A 31 11.90 4.69 1.79
C LEU A 31 12.13 4.02 0.45
N THR A 32 12.69 2.82 0.48
CA THR A 32 12.78 1.92 -0.68
C THR A 32 11.97 0.67 -0.38
N LEU A 33 11.51 -0.08 -1.39
CA LEU A 33 10.82 -1.34 -1.11
C LEU A 33 11.75 -2.34 -0.43
N THR A 34 13.04 -2.31 -0.76
CA THR A 34 14.05 -3.12 -0.09
C THR A 34 14.11 -2.88 1.43
N GLU A 35 14.05 -1.62 1.89
CA GLU A 35 14.02 -1.32 3.33
C GLU A 35 12.72 -1.76 4.00
N ILE A 36 11.60 -1.66 3.30
CA ILE A 36 10.29 -2.12 3.79
C ILE A 36 10.30 -3.65 3.94
N TYR A 37 10.77 -4.38 2.93
CA TYR A 37 10.84 -5.85 2.93
C TYR A 37 11.81 -6.43 3.96
N LYS A 38 12.76 -5.65 4.46
CA LYS A 38 13.61 -6.08 5.58
C LYS A 38 12.87 -6.11 6.92
N ARG A 39 11.69 -5.48 6.98
CA ARG A 39 10.92 -5.24 8.21
C ARG A 39 9.49 -5.77 8.13
N CYS A 40 9.12 -6.41 7.03
CA CYS A 40 7.86 -7.13 6.91
C CYS A 40 8.02 -8.24 5.88
N ASP A 41 7.14 -9.23 5.92
CA ASP A 41 7.19 -10.35 4.98
C ASP A 41 6.40 -10.10 3.69
N LEU A 42 6.00 -8.85 3.39
CA LEU A 42 5.21 -8.45 2.22
C LEU A 42 5.80 -8.99 0.89
N LYS A 43 7.14 -9.02 0.78
CA LYS A 43 7.83 -9.51 -0.42
C LYS A 43 7.43 -10.94 -0.79
N LYS A 44 7.07 -11.78 0.18
CA LYS A 44 6.69 -13.19 -0.07
C LYS A 44 5.54 -13.28 -1.06
N TYR A 45 4.57 -12.36 -0.99
CA TYR A 45 3.40 -12.33 -1.86
C TYR A 45 3.71 -11.82 -3.27
N PHE A 46 4.72 -10.96 -3.42
CA PHE A 46 5.18 -10.53 -4.74
C PHE A 46 6.02 -11.61 -5.43
N ASP A 47 6.79 -12.38 -4.65
CA ASP A 47 7.61 -13.48 -5.18
C ASP A 47 6.77 -14.74 -5.48
N GLN A 48 5.69 -14.97 -4.73
CA GLN A 48 4.81 -16.14 -4.81
C GLN A 48 3.34 -15.69 -4.78
N PRO A 49 2.82 -15.10 -5.87
CA PRO A 49 1.45 -14.58 -5.93
C PRO A 49 0.38 -15.66 -5.76
N GLU A 50 0.69 -16.93 -6.03
CA GLU A 50 -0.19 -18.08 -5.79
C GLU A 50 -0.58 -18.23 -4.31
N LEU A 51 0.18 -17.66 -3.37
CA LEU A 51 -0.18 -17.64 -1.95
C LEU A 51 -1.48 -16.85 -1.70
N LEU A 52 -1.88 -15.98 -2.62
CA LEU A 52 -3.11 -15.18 -2.53
C LEU A 52 -4.34 -15.93 -3.08
N ASP A 53 -4.16 -17.09 -3.73
CA ASP A 53 -5.28 -17.89 -4.26
C ASP A 53 -6.02 -18.66 -3.16
N GLU A 54 -5.36 -18.90 -2.03
CA GLU A 54 -6.04 -19.34 -0.83
C GLU A 54 -6.76 -18.14 -0.21
N ARG A 55 -8.10 -18.18 -0.19
CA ARG A 55 -8.97 -17.17 0.45
C ARG A 55 -8.87 -17.21 1.99
N THR A 56 -7.67 -17.40 2.50
CA THR A 56 -7.32 -17.21 3.90
C THR A 56 -6.91 -15.76 4.11
N ASP A 57 -7.02 -15.31 5.35
CA ASP A 57 -6.61 -13.97 5.78
C ASP A 57 -5.13 -13.75 5.43
N ASN A 58 -4.87 -13.06 4.30
CA ASN A 58 -3.56 -12.89 3.69
C ASN A 58 -2.72 -11.94 4.52
N ASN A 59 -2.16 -12.45 5.60
CA ASN A 59 -1.51 -11.66 6.63
C ASN A 59 -0.04 -11.39 6.31
N VAL A 60 0.28 -10.11 6.20
CA VAL A 60 1.63 -9.57 6.17
C VAL A 60 2.09 -9.36 7.61
N ARG A 61 3.14 -10.06 8.02
CA ARG A 61 3.76 -9.88 9.33
C ARG A 61 4.64 -8.63 9.31
N LEU A 62 4.46 -7.78 10.30
CA LEU A 62 5.29 -6.59 10.52
C LEU A 62 6.29 -6.85 11.64
N ASP A 63 7.55 -6.47 11.42
CA ASP A 63 8.57 -6.56 12.46
C ASP A 63 8.31 -5.45 13.50
N ASN A 64 7.79 -5.86 14.64
CA ASN A 64 7.55 -5.02 15.80
C ASN A 64 8.24 -5.66 17.02
N PRO A 65 9.12 -4.94 17.74
CA PRO A 65 9.86 -5.50 18.86
C PRO A 65 8.99 -5.80 20.10
N ASP A 66 7.82 -5.15 20.21
CA ASP A 66 7.01 -5.20 21.43
C ASP A 66 5.95 -6.32 21.38
N PHE A 67 5.46 -6.69 20.19
CA PHE A 67 4.45 -7.73 19.99
C PHE A 67 4.37 -8.17 18.52
N GLU A 68 3.72 -9.31 18.28
CA GLU A 68 3.44 -9.80 16.93
C GLU A 68 2.31 -8.98 16.30
N GLN A 69 2.57 -8.35 15.15
CA GLN A 69 1.61 -7.50 14.44
C GLN A 69 1.46 -7.96 13.00
N PHE A 70 0.22 -7.99 12.53
CA PHE A 70 -0.13 -8.36 11.17
C PHE A 70 -1.07 -7.32 10.56
N VAL A 71 -0.98 -7.18 9.24
CA VAL A 71 -1.93 -6.43 8.42
C VAL A 71 -2.34 -7.26 7.23
N HIS A 72 -3.52 -7.00 6.68
CA HIS A 72 -3.95 -7.66 5.45
C HIS A 72 -3.09 -7.19 4.27
N TYR A 73 -2.79 -8.12 3.36
CA TYR A 73 -1.98 -7.86 2.18
C TYR A 73 -2.56 -6.73 1.34
N GLU A 74 -3.87 -6.74 1.11
CA GLU A 74 -4.52 -5.71 0.31
C GLU A 74 -4.39 -4.32 0.94
N ASP A 75 -4.57 -4.21 2.26
CA ASP A 75 -4.40 -2.95 2.98
C ASP A 75 -2.95 -2.46 2.89
N ALA A 76 -1.98 -3.36 3.08
CA ALA A 76 -0.56 -3.02 2.95
C ALA A 76 -0.21 -2.54 1.54
N VAL A 77 -0.72 -3.19 0.50
CA VAL A 77 -0.45 -2.82 -0.91
C VAL A 77 -1.14 -1.51 -1.27
N ILE A 78 -2.40 -1.30 -0.89
CA ILE A 78 -3.13 -0.05 -1.17
C ILE A 78 -2.42 1.12 -0.47
N ALA A 79 -2.14 0.99 0.84
CA ALA A 79 -1.44 2.01 1.61
C ALA A 79 -0.06 2.33 1.02
N LEU A 80 0.77 1.31 0.76
CA LEU A 80 2.10 1.48 0.18
C LEU A 80 2.04 2.18 -1.17
N THR A 81 1.14 1.73 -2.04
CA THR A 81 1.07 2.23 -3.41
C THR A 81 0.53 3.66 -3.45
N ALA A 82 -0.41 4.03 -2.57
CA ALA A 82 -0.87 5.42 -2.42
C ALA A 82 0.27 6.36 -1.98
N ILE A 83 1.08 5.93 -1.01
CA ILE A 83 2.25 6.69 -0.53
C ILE A 83 3.29 6.84 -1.64
N VAL A 84 3.61 5.75 -2.34
CA VAL A 84 4.57 5.78 -3.45
C VAL A 84 4.07 6.66 -4.59
N ALA A 85 2.79 6.55 -4.96
CA ALA A 85 2.19 7.37 -6.03
C ALA A 85 2.28 8.87 -5.72
N GLU A 86 1.88 9.28 -4.51
CA GLU A 86 1.99 10.67 -4.06
C GLU A 86 3.46 11.13 -4.06
N SER A 87 4.38 10.32 -3.53
CA SER A 87 5.80 10.66 -3.47
C SER A 87 6.45 10.77 -4.85
N GLU A 88 6.08 9.94 -5.82
CA GLU A 88 6.63 10.01 -7.18
C GLU A 88 6.11 11.23 -7.96
N LEU A 89 4.86 11.65 -7.70
CA LEU A 89 4.28 12.83 -8.34
C LEU A 89 4.77 14.15 -7.73
N ASN A 90 4.93 14.19 -6.41
CA ASN A 90 5.17 15.43 -5.67
C ASN A 90 6.56 15.52 -5.03
N GLY A 91 7.38 14.48 -5.15
CA GLY A 91 8.69 14.34 -4.49
C GLY A 91 8.62 13.84 -3.04
N SER A 92 7.43 13.87 -2.43
CA SER A 92 7.15 13.35 -1.09
C SER A 92 5.65 13.09 -0.91
N ALA A 93 5.32 12.17 -0.02
CA ALA A 93 3.98 11.93 0.50
C ALA A 93 3.84 12.56 1.89
N ASP A 94 2.99 13.58 2.01
CA ASP A 94 2.68 14.21 3.30
C ASP A 94 1.52 13.46 3.98
N LEU A 95 1.84 12.60 4.95
CA LEU A 95 0.84 11.82 5.66
C LEU A 95 0.13 12.61 6.75
N THR A 96 0.57 13.83 7.07
CA THR A 96 -0.10 14.68 8.07
C THR A 96 -1.51 15.07 7.65
N THR A 97 -1.83 14.98 6.36
CA THR A 97 -3.18 15.20 5.81
C THR A 97 -4.00 13.92 5.67
N ALA A 98 -3.45 12.77 6.06
CA ALA A 98 -4.04 11.45 5.82
C ALA A 98 -3.86 10.53 7.05
N TYR A 99 -4.24 11.01 8.24
CA TYR A 99 -4.19 10.30 9.53
C TYR A 99 -2.78 9.98 10.08
N GLY A 100 -1.73 10.23 9.31
CA GLY A 100 -0.34 10.07 9.74
C GLY A 100 0.25 11.30 10.43
N SER A 101 1.55 11.25 10.65
CA SER A 101 2.33 12.22 11.40
C SER A 101 3.62 12.68 10.71
N LYS A 102 3.99 12.07 9.57
CA LYS A 102 5.25 12.33 8.87
C LYS A 102 5.07 12.66 7.40
N ILE A 103 6.09 13.31 6.86
CA ILE A 103 6.32 13.41 5.42
C ILE A 103 7.31 12.32 5.05
N LEU A 104 6.95 11.48 4.09
CA LEU A 104 7.79 10.39 3.60
C LEU A 104 8.26 10.71 2.19
N THR A 105 9.52 10.43 1.90
CA THR A 105 10.04 10.41 0.53
C THR A 105 10.36 8.98 0.14
N CYS A 106 9.98 8.59 -1.06
CA CYS A 106 10.27 7.28 -1.60
C CYS A 106 11.35 7.36 -2.69
N ASP A 107 12.17 6.32 -2.80
CA ASP A 107 13.11 6.10 -3.90
C ASP A 107 12.85 4.71 -4.48
N ILE A 108 11.98 4.67 -5.50
CA ILE A 108 11.43 3.43 -6.06
C ILE A 108 11.87 3.28 -7.51
N SER A 109 12.44 2.13 -7.85
CA SER A 109 12.83 1.80 -9.22
C SER A 109 11.61 1.58 -10.12
N LYS A 110 11.82 1.59 -11.44
CA LYS A 110 10.76 1.35 -12.42
C LYS A 110 10.15 -0.06 -12.26
N GLU A 111 11.00 -1.05 -12.00
CA GLU A 111 10.62 -2.45 -11.79
C GLU A 111 9.79 -2.61 -10.51
N GLU A 112 10.14 -1.91 -9.44
CA GLU A 112 9.36 -1.88 -8.20
C GLU A 112 8.01 -1.19 -8.42
N LEU A 113 7.95 -0.08 -9.17
CA LEU A 113 6.68 0.55 -9.55
C LEU A 113 5.79 -0.39 -10.36
N LEU A 114 6.36 -1.14 -11.31
CA LEU A 114 5.62 -2.16 -12.07
C LEU A 114 5.06 -3.25 -11.15
N THR A 115 5.83 -3.67 -10.14
CA THR A 115 5.40 -4.67 -9.15
C THR A 115 4.19 -4.16 -8.35
N LEU A 116 4.28 -2.94 -7.78
CA LEU A 116 3.17 -2.33 -7.04
C LEU A 116 1.93 -2.14 -7.92
N LYS A 117 2.12 -1.62 -9.14
CA LYS A 117 1.02 -1.43 -10.09
C LYS A 117 0.29 -2.73 -10.38
N ASN A 118 1.03 -3.80 -10.67
CA ASN A 118 0.45 -5.10 -11.00
C ASN A 118 -0.29 -5.70 -9.80
N ALA A 119 0.30 -5.62 -8.60
CA ALA A 119 -0.34 -6.06 -7.36
C ALA A 119 -1.66 -5.31 -7.09
N LEU A 120 -1.64 -3.98 -7.20
CA LEU A 120 -2.84 -3.17 -6.98
C LEU A 120 -3.90 -3.40 -8.07
N THR A 121 -3.48 -3.64 -9.31
CA THR A 121 -4.39 -4.02 -10.40
C THR A 121 -5.05 -5.38 -10.15
N ASP A 122 -4.32 -6.34 -9.58
CA ASP A 122 -4.86 -7.65 -9.21
C ASP A 122 -5.90 -7.52 -8.10
N ILE A 123 -5.62 -6.71 -7.08
CA ILE A 123 -6.56 -6.36 -6.00
C ILE A 123 -7.85 -5.75 -6.56
N HIS A 124 -7.72 -4.77 -7.45
CA HIS A 124 -8.87 -4.11 -8.08
C HIS A 124 -9.73 -5.09 -8.91
N ASN A 125 -9.10 -5.97 -9.67
CA ASN A 125 -9.80 -6.84 -10.63
C ASN A 125 -10.38 -8.12 -10.00
N ASN A 126 -9.85 -8.56 -8.85
CA ASN A 126 -10.23 -9.82 -8.20
C ASN A 126 -10.67 -9.58 -6.75
N THR A 127 -11.60 -8.64 -6.55
CA THR A 127 -12.03 -8.19 -5.22
C THR A 127 -12.52 -9.33 -4.31
N GLU A 128 -13.01 -10.42 -4.87
CA GLU A 128 -13.50 -11.61 -4.15
C GLU A 128 -12.40 -12.43 -3.47
N LYS A 129 -11.12 -12.17 -3.79
CA LYS A 129 -9.97 -12.79 -3.12
C LYS A 129 -9.60 -12.10 -1.80
N PHE A 130 -10.10 -10.89 -1.55
CA PHE A 130 -9.62 -10.02 -0.48
C PHE A 130 -10.76 -9.67 0.48
N VAL A 131 -10.51 -9.84 1.78
CA VAL A 131 -11.52 -9.71 2.83
C VAL A 131 -11.98 -8.26 2.97
N LEU A 132 -11.11 -7.30 2.67
CA LEU A 132 -11.43 -5.87 2.64
C LEU A 132 -12.75 -5.59 1.91
N PHE A 133 -12.93 -6.12 0.69
CA PHE A 133 -14.09 -5.79 -0.14
C PHE A 133 -15.40 -6.46 0.30
N GLU A 134 -15.34 -7.44 1.20
CA GLU A 134 -16.52 -8.00 1.86
C GLU A 134 -17.04 -7.05 2.96
N MET A 135 -16.15 -6.26 3.55
CA MET A 135 -16.45 -5.37 4.67
C MET A 135 -16.86 -3.96 4.24
N LEU A 136 -16.53 -3.54 3.02
CA LEU A 136 -16.76 -2.17 2.54
C LEU A 136 -18.24 -1.81 2.33
N GLY A 137 -19.12 -2.78 2.08
CA GLY A 137 -20.53 -2.51 1.80
C GLY A 137 -20.71 -1.47 0.68
N ASP A 138 -21.41 -0.38 0.98
CA ASP A 138 -21.71 0.71 0.03
C ASP A 138 -20.46 1.52 -0.39
N TYR A 139 -19.35 1.45 0.35
CA TYR A 139 -18.11 2.17 0.03
C TYR A 139 -17.27 1.48 -1.05
N LYS A 140 -17.64 0.26 -1.46
CA LYS A 140 -16.83 -0.55 -2.39
C LYS A 140 -16.56 0.16 -3.72
N GLU A 141 -17.55 0.82 -4.30
CA GLU A 141 -17.39 1.49 -5.60
C GLU A 141 -16.42 2.68 -5.49
N ASP A 142 -16.55 3.50 -4.45
CA ASP A 142 -15.65 4.64 -4.21
C ASP A 142 -14.21 4.16 -3.97
N THR A 143 -14.02 3.09 -3.18
CA THR A 143 -12.69 2.49 -2.95
C THR A 143 -12.06 2.00 -4.26
N LEU A 144 -12.84 1.36 -5.14
CA LEU A 144 -12.32 0.89 -6.42
C LEU A 144 -11.95 2.05 -7.36
N LEU A 145 -12.72 3.15 -7.35
CA LEU A 145 -12.39 4.36 -8.09
C LEU A 145 -11.08 4.98 -7.61
N ASP A 146 -10.89 5.09 -6.30
CA ASP A 146 -9.64 5.58 -5.71
C ASP A 146 -8.45 4.68 -6.07
N ILE A 147 -8.61 3.36 -5.97
CA ILE A 147 -7.57 2.40 -6.37
C ILE A 147 -7.20 2.57 -7.85
N LEU A 148 -8.19 2.76 -8.73
CA LEU A 148 -7.96 2.96 -10.15
C LEU A 148 -7.17 4.25 -10.42
N GLU A 149 -7.48 5.33 -9.72
CA GLU A 149 -6.71 6.58 -9.80
C GLU A 149 -5.26 6.39 -9.34
N ILE A 150 -5.03 5.69 -8.22
CA ILE A 150 -3.68 5.36 -7.73
C ILE A 150 -2.91 4.59 -8.80
N ILE A 151 -3.53 3.59 -9.44
CA ILE A 151 -2.91 2.81 -10.54
C ILE A 151 -2.49 3.72 -11.70
N GLU A 152 -3.35 4.65 -12.11
CA GLU A 152 -3.02 5.58 -13.20
C GLU A 152 -1.88 6.54 -12.80
N CYS A 153 -1.83 7.02 -11.56
CA CYS A 153 -0.70 7.80 -11.05
C CYS A 153 0.62 7.03 -11.11
N ILE A 154 0.63 5.76 -10.69
CA ILE A 154 1.84 4.90 -10.79
C ILE A 154 2.25 4.70 -12.25
N LYS A 155 1.29 4.48 -13.15
CA LYS A 155 1.55 4.32 -14.59
C LYS A 155 2.16 5.58 -15.20
N GLU A 156 1.71 6.77 -14.82
CA GLU A 156 2.38 8.02 -15.22
C GLU A 156 3.83 8.08 -14.73
N SER A 157 4.08 7.70 -13.47
CA SER A 157 5.43 7.68 -12.89
C SER A 157 6.35 6.68 -13.61
N ILE A 158 5.85 5.49 -13.97
CA ILE A 158 6.60 4.50 -14.77
C ILE A 158 6.99 5.06 -16.14
N ASN A 159 6.10 5.84 -16.79
CA ASN A 159 6.38 6.43 -18.10
C ASN A 159 7.42 7.55 -18.05
N LYS A 160 7.58 8.20 -16.89
CA LYS A 160 8.56 9.28 -16.67
C LYS A 160 9.97 8.76 -16.32
N LYS A 161 10.11 7.49 -15.91
CA LYS A 161 11.41 6.83 -15.60
C LYS A 161 11.90 6.03 -16.80
#